data_AF-A0A7Y0S5A8-F1
#
_entry.id   AF-A0A7Y0S5A8-F1
#
_cell.length_a   1.000
_cell.length_b   1.000
_cell.length_c   1.000
_cell.angle_alpha   90.00
_cell.angle_beta   90.00
_cell.angle_gamma   90.00
#
_symmetry.space_group_name_H-M   'P 1'
#
loop_
_entity.id
_entity.type
_entity.pdbx_description
1 polymer ?
#
loop_
_entity_poly.entity_id
_entity_poly.type
_entity_poly.pdbx_seq_one_letter_code
_entity_poly.pdbx_strand_id
1 'polypeptide(L)' 'ILYLDINHFKRINDTYGHRAGDEVLQLLALKIHYVWSGRCYRIGGDEFILLGYPTQAELTRAMRELSRIDVKGKLCSDLE' A
#
# COMPACT_ATOMS: atom_id res chain seq x y z
N ILE A 1 12.18 5.10 -0.67
CA ILE A 1 11.20 4.36 -1.50
C ILE A 1 10.55 3.31 -0.60
N LEU A 2 9.23 3.28 -0.54
CA LEU A 2 8.47 2.27 0.20
C LEU A 2 7.69 1.41 -0.80
N TYR A 3 7.87 0.09 -0.71
CA TYR A 3 7.12 -0.90 -1.47
C TYR A 3 5.94 -1.39 -0.66
N LEU A 4 4.77 -1.47 -1.27
CA LEU A 4 3.54 -1.98 -0.66
C LEU A 4 2.94 -3.09 -1.53
N ASP A 5 2.46 -4.13 -0.86
CA ASP A 5 1.76 -5.26 -1.46
C ASP A 5 0.55 -5.65 -0.60
N ILE A 6 -0.61 -5.91 -1.21
CA ILE A 6 -1.81 -6.32 -0.47
C ILE A 6 -1.77 -7.82 -0.24
N ASN A 7 -1.78 -8.25 1.03
CA ASN A 7 -1.76 -9.67 1.34
C ASN A 7 -3.05 -10.34 0.85
N HIS A 8 -2.89 -11.49 0.20
CA HIS A 8 -4.02 -12.34 -0.24
C HIS A 8 -5.01 -11.65 -1.20
N PHE A 9 -4.60 -10.62 -1.97
CA PHE A 9 -5.49 -9.90 -2.88
C PHE A 9 -6.21 -10.82 -3.88
N LYS A 10 -5.50 -11.82 -4.43
CA LYS A 10 -6.11 -12.84 -5.30
C LYS A 10 -7.26 -13.58 -4.62
N ARG A 11 -7.13 -13.93 -3.34
CA ARG A 11 -8.19 -14.61 -2.58
C ARG A 11 -9.42 -13.72 -2.44
N ILE A 12 -9.24 -12.42 -2.25
CA ILE A 12 -10.35 -11.44 -2.22
C ILE A 12 -11.08 -11.47 -3.56
N ASN A 13 -10.35 -11.37 -4.67
CA ASN A 13 -10.94 -11.44 -6.01
C ASN A 13 -11.67 -12.77 -6.27
N ASP A 14 -11.07 -13.90 -5.90
CA ASP A 14 -11.64 -15.23 -6.12
C ASP A 14 -12.89 -15.46 -5.25
N THR A 15 -12.98 -14.83 -4.07
CA THR A 15 -14.09 -15.01 -3.12
C THR A 15 -15.24 -14.03 -3.35
N TYR A 16 -14.92 -12.77 -3.65
CA TYR A 16 -15.89 -11.66 -3.68
C TYR A 16 -16.04 -11.02 -5.07
N GLY A 17 -15.25 -11.48 -6.06
CA GLY A 17 -15.22 -10.95 -7.42
C GLY A 17 -14.35 -9.71 -7.58
N HIS A 18 -13.98 -9.41 -8.83
CA HIS A 18 -13.06 -8.32 -9.17
C HIS A 18 -13.55 -6.93 -8.73
N ARG A 19 -14.86 -6.69 -8.71
CA ARG A 19 -15.41 -5.41 -8.22
C ARG A 19 -15.03 -5.14 -6.76
N ALA A 20 -15.03 -6.18 -5.92
CA ALA A 20 -14.59 -6.05 -4.53
C ALA A 20 -13.08 -5.78 -4.44
N GLY A 21 -12.28 -6.40 -5.31
CA GLY A 21 -10.85 -6.07 -5.44
C GLY A 21 -10.60 -4.62 -5.84
N ASP A 22 -11.37 -4.09 -6.79
CA ASP A 22 -11.28 -2.69 -7.20
C ASP A 22 -11.60 -1.74 -6.05
N GLU A 23 -12.62 -2.04 -5.25
CA GLU A 23 -12.95 -1.26 -4.05
C GLU A 23 -11.82 -1.27 -3.03
N VAL A 24 -11.19 -2.42 -2.79
CA VAL A 24 -10.01 -2.54 -1.91
C VAL A 24 -8.85 -1.68 -2.40
N LEU A 25 -8.55 -1.73 -3.71
CA LEU A 25 -7.49 -0.92 -4.32
C LEU A 25 -7.76 0.59 -4.20
N GLN A 26 -9.01 1.01 -4.41
CA GLN A 26 -9.41 2.41 -4.26
C GLN A 26 -9.28 2.88 -2.81
N LEU A 27 -9.72 2.06 -1.84
CA LEU A 27 -9.58 2.35 -0.41
C LEU A 27 -8.11 2.46 0.01
N LEU A 28 -7.26 1.56 -0.48
CA LEU A 28 -5.83 1.63 -0.23
C LEU A 28 -5.22 2.91 -0.81
N ALA A 29 -5.53 3.25 -2.06
CA ALA A 29 -5.04 4.46 -2.71
C ALA A 29 -5.45 5.73 -1.95
N LEU A 30 -6.72 5.81 -1.51
CA LEU A 30 -7.21 6.90 -0.67
C LEU A 30 -6.45 6.97 0.65
N LYS A 31 -6.22 5.83 1.31
CA LYS A 31 -5.49 5.83 2.59
C LYS A 31 -4.05 6.26 2.42
N ILE A 32 -3.36 5.77 1.38
CA ILE A 32 -2.01 6.22 1.03
C ILE A 32 -2.00 7.74 0.84
N HIS A 33 -2.97 8.29 0.10
CA HIS A 33 -3.08 9.74 -0.12
C HIS A 33 -3.17 10.54 1.19
N TYR A 34 -3.86 10.03 2.21
CA TYR A 34 -3.97 10.70 3.51
C TYR A 34 -2.74 10.60 4.41
N VAL A 35 -1.93 9.55 4.26
CA VAL A 35 -0.80 9.26 5.18
C VAL A 35 0.57 9.47 4.56
N TRP A 36 0.63 9.72 3.24
CA TRP A 36 1.86 9.90 2.50
C TRP A 36 1.82 11.21 1.73
N SER A 37 2.76 12.11 2.03
CA SER A 37 2.90 13.42 1.38
C SER A 37 3.61 13.37 0.02
N GLY A 38 4.25 12.24 -0.31
CA GLY A 38 4.94 12.04 -1.57
C GLY A 38 4.03 11.52 -2.69
N ARG A 39 4.66 10.96 -3.73
CA ARG A 39 3.95 10.35 -4.86
C ARG A 39 3.69 8.87 -4.60
N CYS A 40 2.54 8.39 -5.08
CA CYS A 40 2.15 6.99 -5.06
C CYS A 40 1.92 6.51 -6.49
N TYR A 41 2.44 5.34 -6.83
CA TYR A 41 2.31 4.70 -8.13
C TYR A 41 1.85 3.27 -7.94
N ARG A 42 0.81 2.85 -8.66
CA ARG A 42 0.47 1.43 -8.80
C ARG A 42 1.31 0.85 -9.93
N ILE A 43 2.10 -0.18 -9.64
CA ILE A 43 3.04 -0.78 -10.60
C ILE A 43 2.61 -2.17 -11.07
N GLY A 44 1.70 -2.81 -10.34
CA GLY A 44 1.18 -4.14 -10.63
C GLY A 44 -0.30 -4.27 -10.26
N GLY A 45 -0.74 -5.51 -10.08
CA GLY A 45 -2.12 -5.82 -9.66
C GLY A 45 -2.45 -5.19 -8.31
N ASP A 46 -1.73 -5.59 -7.28
CA ASP A 46 -1.85 -5.21 -5.87
C ASP A 46 -0.64 -4.44 -5.33
N GLU A 47 0.31 -4.14 -6.22
CA GLU A 47 1.62 -3.60 -5.87
C GLU A 47 1.68 -2.08 -6.07
N PHE A 48 2.16 -1.37 -5.03
CA PHE A 48 2.30 0.08 -5.03
C PHE A 48 3.72 0.51 -4.61
N ILE A 49 4.21 1.58 -5.23
CA ILE A 49 5.46 2.26 -4.86
C ILE A 49 5.14 3.67 -4.35
N LEU A 50 5.65 3.98 -3.17
CA LEU A 50 5.59 5.29 -2.56
C LEU A 50 6.98 5.95 -2.62
N LEU A 51 7.03 7.09 -3.31
CA LEU A 51 8.22 7.91 -3.49
C LEU A 51 8.06 9.20 -2.68
N GLY A 52 9.06 9.55 -1.89
CA GLY A 52 9.03 10.74 -1.05
C GLY A 52 10.21 10.79 -0.09
N TYR A 53 10.27 11.87 0.67
CA TYR A 53 11.29 12.13 1.67
C TYR A 53 10.63 12.29 3.06
N PRO A 54 10.01 11.23 3.60
CA PRO A 54 9.35 11.33 4.90
C PRO A 54 10.39 11.45 6.02
N THR A 55 10.02 12.14 7.08
CA THR A 55 10.66 11.99 8.39
C THR A 55 10.40 10.59 8.96
N GLN A 56 11.22 10.17 9.94
CA GLN A 56 11.01 8.89 10.63
C GLN A 56 9.62 8.77 11.27
N ALA A 57 9.09 9.89 11.78
CA ALA A 57 7.76 9.95 12.39
C ALA A 57 6.65 9.76 11.35
N GLU A 58 6.75 10.41 10.19
CA GLU A 58 5.80 10.23 9.08
C GLU A 58 5.84 8.80 8.55
N LEU A 59 7.03 8.22 8.37
CA LEU A 59 7.17 6.83 7.93
C LEU A 59 6.51 5.86 8.92
N THR A 60 6.77 6.03 10.21
CA THR A 60 6.20 5.20 11.27
C THR A 60 4.67 5.31 11.33
N ARG A 61 4.14 6.53 11.16
CA ARG A 61 2.70 6.78 11.08
C ARG A 61 2.10 6.10 9.85
N ALA A 62 2.70 6.27 8.68
CA ALA A 62 2.23 5.67 7.44
C ALA A 62 2.21 4.12 7.55
N MET A 63 3.28 3.51 8.04
CA MET A 63 3.34 2.05 8.25
C MET A 63 2.24 1.56 9.19
N ARG A 64 1.98 2.26 10.30
CA ARG A 64 0.91 1.90 11.25
C ARG A 64 -0.48 2.01 10.65
N GLU A 65 -0.73 3.05 9.86
CA GLU A 65 -2.04 3.24 9.26
C GLU A 65 -2.29 2.24 8.12
N LEU A 66 -1.27 1.96 7.29
CA LEU A 66 -1.40 1.05 6.16
C LEU A 66 -1.48 -0.43 6.60
N SER A 67 -0.82 -0.82 7.70
CA SER A 67 -0.91 -2.19 8.22
C SER A 67 -2.32 -2.62 8.65
N ARG A 68 -3.21 -1.65 8.94
CA ARG A 68 -4.63 -1.92 9.24
C ARG A 68 -5.42 -2.48 8.05
N ILE A 69 -4.89 -2.43 6.83
CA ILE A 69 -5.51 -2.94 5.60
C ILE A 69 -4.89 -4.29 5.18
N ASP A 70 -4.11 -4.94 6.06
CA ASP A 70 -3.35 -6.16 5.73
C ASP A 70 -2.43 -5.97 4.50
N VAL A 71 -1.67 -4.87 4.54
CA VAL A 71 -0.70 -4.51 3.51
C VAL A 71 0.71 -4.73 4.05
N LYS A 72 1.55 -5.43 3.29
CA LYS A 72 2.96 -5.61 3.60
C LYS A 72 3.76 -4.42 3.06
N GLY A 73 4.44 -3.71 3.95
CA GLY A 73 5.34 -2.61 3.58
C GLY A 73 6.81 -2.99 3.75
N LYS A 74 7.65 -2.70 2.75
CA LYS A 74 9.11 -2.90 2.84
C LYS A 74 9.86 -1.65 2.39
N LEU A 75 10.81 -1.18 3.21
CA LEU A 75 11.67 -0.07 2.82
C LEU A 75 12.71 -0.60 1.83
N CYS A 76 12.99 0.16 0.78
CA CYS A 76 13.89 -0.31 -0.28
C CYS A 76 15.34 -0.54 0.20
N SER A 77 15.74 0.02 1.34
CA SER A 77 17.02 -0.32 1.99
C SER A 77 17.12 -1.77 2.44
N ASP A 78 15.99 -2.46 2.57
CA ASP A 78 15.91 -3.80 3.14
C ASP A 78 15.82 -4.87 2.03
N LEU A 79 15.79 -4.47 0.76
CA LEU A 79 15.76 -5.32 -0.44
C LEU A 79 17.20 -5.68 -0.84
N GLU A 80 17.84 -6.55 -0.05
CA GLU A 80 18.90 -7.45 -0.54
C GLU A 80 18.28 -8.66 -1.24
#